data_AF-A0AAD3DIJ6-F1
#
_entry.id   AF-A0AAD3DIJ6-F1
#
_cell.length_a   1.000
_cell.length_b   1.000
_cell.length_c   1.000
_cell.angle_alpha   90.00
_cell.angle_beta   90.00
_cell.angle_gamma   90.00
#
_symmetry.space_group_name_H-M   'P 1'
#
loop_
_entity.id
_entity.type
_entity.pdbx_description
1 polymer ?
#
loop_
_entity_poly.entity_id
_entity_poly.type
_entity_poly.pdbx_seq_one_letter_code
_entity_poly.pdbx_strand_id
1 'polypeptide(L)'
;MSLPLYCLAVLLAVFDVSDALATQQLRSSAVGCGTPTLLWSDEFNGATLDTSSWNYWVGTAYNNELEYYTNRTDNVRLEGGNLVIEARRESYSGMAYTSGRIDTRLKRDFYPGMSFGGKVYNRIRFEAKIRLPKGQGMWPAFWLLPSNKACDACGPYGAWPYSGEIDILETINDMSTLYSTIHYGYLTYGTWGWHPSNQGVFKPATFNLGLEWHTYAAEWSAGQMWFEVDGVTFYTTHSHALADNGWWTSSQTANPTGPNSPFDAPFYVILNLAVGGDWPGPPDASTAFPAQLLVDWVRVSGYV
;
A
#
# COMPACT_ATOMS: atom_id res chain seq x y z
N MET A 1 -27.84 -31.23 -3.35
CA MET A 1 -27.68 -29.76 -3.34
C MET A 1 -26.75 -29.41 -2.20
N SER A 2 -25.47 -29.21 -2.50
CA SER A 2 -24.42 -28.91 -1.54
C SER A 2 -24.17 -27.41 -1.53
N LEU A 3 -24.46 -26.77 -0.40
CA LEU A 3 -24.10 -25.38 -0.10
C LEU A 3 -22.58 -25.28 0.13
N PRO A 4 -21.87 -24.24 -0.34
CA PRO A 4 -20.48 -24.03 0.00
C PRO A 4 -20.35 -23.53 1.45
N LEU A 5 -19.41 -24.11 2.21
CA LEU A 5 -19.03 -23.64 3.53
C LEU A 5 -18.39 -22.25 3.41
N TYR A 6 -19.05 -21.23 3.96
CA TYR A 6 -18.42 -19.94 4.23
C TYR A 6 -17.44 -20.11 5.40
N CYS A 7 -16.16 -19.78 5.19
CA CYS A 7 -15.19 -19.68 6.27
C CYS A 7 -15.43 -18.38 7.05
N LEU A 8 -16.14 -18.46 8.17
CA LEU A 8 -16.21 -17.40 9.17
C LEU A 8 -15.40 -17.84 10.39
N ALA A 9 -14.30 -17.17 10.68
CA ALA A 9 -13.66 -17.21 11.98
C ALA A 9 -13.77 -15.81 12.60
N VAL A 10 -14.79 -15.60 13.44
CA VAL A 10 -14.77 -14.51 14.41
C VAL A 10 -13.97 -15.02 15.60
N LEU A 11 -12.72 -14.58 15.73
CA LEU A 11 -11.97 -14.73 16.98
C LEU A 11 -12.02 -13.39 17.71
N LEU A 12 -12.99 -13.24 18.62
CA LEU A 12 -12.94 -12.22 19.65
C LEU A 12 -11.94 -12.68 20.71
N ALA A 13 -10.70 -12.19 20.61
CA ALA A 13 -9.67 -12.39 21.60
C ALA A 13 -9.30 -11.02 22.18
N VAL A 14 -9.89 -10.67 23.33
CA VAL A 14 -9.40 -9.59 24.18
C VAL A 14 -8.25 -10.17 24.99
N PHE A 15 -7.00 -9.81 24.66
CA PHE A 15 -5.85 -10.13 25.51
C PHE A 15 -4.99 -8.90 25.76
N ASP A 16 -4.62 -8.76 27.03
CA ASP A 16 -3.74 -7.75 27.60
C ASP A 16 -2.29 -7.95 27.08
N VAL A 17 -1.62 -6.87 26.73
CA VAL A 17 -0.41 -6.86 25.86
C VAL A 17 0.89 -7.10 26.64
N SER A 18 0.92 -8.06 27.56
CA SER A 18 2.11 -8.35 28.39
C SER A 18 2.83 -9.67 28.09
N ASP A 19 2.34 -10.49 27.14
CA ASP A 19 2.89 -11.84 26.88
C ASP A 19 3.31 -12.10 25.41
N ALA A 20 3.73 -11.06 24.68
CA ALA A 20 4.08 -11.14 23.26
C ALA A 20 5.33 -12.01 22.92
N LEU A 21 6.05 -12.53 23.92
CA LEU A 21 7.22 -13.41 23.71
C LEU A 21 6.92 -14.90 23.94
N ALA A 22 5.71 -15.27 24.37
CA ALA A 22 5.29 -16.67 24.51
C ALA A 22 4.54 -17.23 23.28
N THR A 23 4.23 -16.39 22.29
CA THR A 23 3.36 -16.70 21.15
C THR A 23 4.07 -17.19 19.88
N GLN A 24 5.37 -17.49 19.94
CA GLN A 24 6.10 -18.06 18.79
C GLN A 24 5.58 -19.46 18.37
N GLN A 25 4.67 -20.06 19.15
CA GLN A 25 4.11 -21.40 18.94
C GLN A 25 2.64 -21.43 18.48
N LEU A 26 2.11 -20.36 17.89
CA LEU A 26 0.79 -20.37 17.21
C LEU A 26 0.89 -20.25 15.68
N ARG A 27 2.02 -20.63 15.08
CA ARG A 27 2.04 -21.02 13.66
C ARG A 27 1.76 -22.51 13.53
N SER A 28 0.53 -22.93 13.83
CA SER A 28 0.03 -24.20 13.33
C SER A 28 -1.45 -24.14 13.03
N SER A 29 -1.77 -24.49 11.79
CA SER A 29 -3.09 -24.91 11.28
C SER A 29 -4.18 -23.84 11.20
N ALA A 30 -4.00 -22.86 10.31
CA ALA A 30 -5.14 -22.39 9.53
C ALA A 30 -5.52 -23.52 8.54
N VAL A 31 -6.41 -24.40 9.00
CA VAL A 31 -7.06 -25.42 8.17
C VAL A 31 -7.83 -24.71 7.06
N GLY A 32 -7.40 -24.86 5.80
CA GLY A 32 -8.28 -24.69 4.63
C GLY A 32 -7.95 -23.59 3.62
N CYS A 33 -7.04 -22.64 3.88
CA CYS A 33 -6.53 -21.78 2.80
C CYS A 33 -5.36 -22.50 2.13
N GLY A 34 -5.47 -22.82 0.85
CA GLY A 34 -4.38 -23.45 0.09
C GLY A 34 -3.08 -22.65 0.23
N THR A 35 -1.93 -23.33 0.10
CA THR A 35 -0.62 -22.67 0.08
C THR A 35 -0.62 -21.55 -0.97
N PRO A 36 -0.31 -20.29 -0.60
CA PRO A 36 -0.28 -19.19 -1.55
C PRO A 36 0.71 -19.50 -2.67
N THR A 37 0.34 -19.13 -3.90
CA THR A 37 1.24 -19.21 -5.06
C THR A 37 1.89 -17.85 -5.26
N LEU A 38 3.22 -17.80 -5.28
CA LEU A 38 3.95 -16.58 -5.64
C LEU A 38 3.64 -16.22 -7.10
N LEU A 39 3.05 -15.04 -7.31
CA LEU A 39 2.68 -14.54 -8.64
C LEU A 39 3.79 -13.65 -9.21
N TRP A 40 4.41 -12.86 -8.35
CA TRP A 40 5.51 -11.96 -8.70
C TRP A 40 6.29 -11.56 -7.45
N SER A 41 7.56 -11.23 -7.64
CA SER A 41 8.41 -10.66 -6.60
C SER A 41 9.53 -9.82 -7.20
N ASP A 42 10.02 -8.88 -6.41
CA ASP A 42 11.34 -8.27 -6.59
C ASP A 42 12.08 -8.30 -5.26
N GLU A 43 13.29 -8.87 -5.29
CA GLU A 43 14.17 -9.03 -4.13
C GLU A 43 15.35 -8.03 -4.19
N PHE A 44 15.32 -7.10 -5.15
CA PHE A 44 16.26 -5.98 -5.29
C PHE A 44 17.76 -6.36 -5.29
N ASN A 45 18.09 -7.58 -5.70
CA ASN A 45 19.45 -8.12 -5.79
C ASN A 45 20.20 -7.71 -7.07
N GLY A 46 19.57 -6.93 -7.95
CA GLY A 46 20.18 -6.44 -9.18
C GLY A 46 21.20 -5.33 -8.94
N ALA A 47 22.01 -5.01 -9.96
CA ALA A 47 22.87 -3.83 -9.94
C ALA A 47 22.10 -2.52 -10.16
N THR A 48 20.94 -2.60 -10.81
CA THR A 48 20.03 -1.49 -11.12
C THR A 48 18.59 -1.95 -11.00
N LEU A 49 17.66 -1.02 -10.82
CA LEU A 49 16.22 -1.31 -10.77
C LEU A 49 15.77 -2.07 -12.02
N ASP A 50 14.96 -3.12 -11.86
CA ASP A 50 14.38 -3.86 -12.97
C ASP A 50 13.32 -3.00 -13.68
N THR A 51 13.72 -2.31 -14.74
CA THR A 51 12.81 -1.47 -15.53
C THR A 51 11.81 -2.26 -16.36
N SER A 52 11.85 -3.60 -16.36
CA SER A 52 10.76 -4.43 -16.92
C SER A 52 9.60 -4.59 -15.94
N SER A 53 9.82 -4.34 -14.65
CA SER A 53 8.82 -4.38 -13.59
C SER A 53 8.45 -2.99 -13.07
N TRP A 54 9.44 -2.08 -12.97
CA TRP A 54 9.26 -0.76 -12.34
C TRP A 54 9.39 0.41 -13.31
N ASN A 55 8.58 1.44 -13.12
CA ASN A 55 8.72 2.77 -13.68
C ASN A 55 9.27 3.71 -12.62
N TYR A 56 10.01 4.74 -13.05
CA TYR A 56 10.28 5.91 -12.22
C TYR A 56 9.17 6.93 -12.44
N TRP A 57 8.64 7.49 -11.35
CA TRP A 57 7.82 8.69 -11.40
C TRP A 57 8.71 9.91 -11.24
N VAL A 58 8.69 10.84 -12.20
CA VAL A 58 9.54 12.03 -12.21
C VAL A 58 8.68 13.26 -12.32
N GLY A 59 8.81 14.18 -11.36
CA GLY A 59 8.00 15.39 -11.34
C GLY A 59 7.76 15.92 -9.93
N THR A 60 6.96 16.99 -9.88
CA THR A 60 6.41 17.49 -8.62
C THR A 60 5.33 16.54 -8.10
N ALA A 61 5.27 16.42 -6.80
CA ALA A 61 4.30 15.59 -6.11
C ALA A 61 2.92 16.26 -5.96
N TYR A 62 2.01 15.55 -5.31
CA TYR A 62 0.65 16.01 -5.01
C TYR A 62 0.60 16.51 -3.55
N ASN A 63 -0.58 16.80 -2.99
CA ASN A 63 -0.78 17.03 -1.54
C ASN A 63 0.09 18.11 -0.87
N ASN A 64 0.55 19.12 -1.63
CA ASN A 64 1.50 20.14 -1.17
C ASN A 64 2.84 19.56 -0.63
N GLU A 65 3.20 18.37 -1.11
CA GLU A 65 4.51 17.75 -0.90
C GLU A 65 5.63 18.65 -1.49
N LEU A 66 6.82 18.62 -0.88
CA LEU A 66 7.90 19.60 -1.07
C LEU A 66 9.08 19.04 -1.88
N GLU A 67 9.05 17.77 -2.24
CA GLU A 67 10.05 17.14 -3.08
C GLU A 67 9.75 17.21 -4.57
N TYR A 68 10.82 17.13 -5.34
CA TYR A 68 10.77 16.71 -6.73
C TYR A 68 11.20 15.24 -6.81
N TYR A 69 10.31 14.35 -7.26
CA TYR A 69 10.67 12.96 -7.51
C TYR A 69 11.60 12.86 -8.72
N THR A 70 12.67 12.08 -8.60
CA THR A 70 13.67 11.90 -9.67
C THR A 70 13.94 10.42 -9.96
N ASN A 71 14.59 10.16 -11.09
CA ASN A 71 15.16 8.86 -11.44
C ASN A 71 16.69 8.81 -11.24
N ARG A 72 17.28 9.78 -10.52
CA ARG A 72 18.73 9.79 -10.25
C ARG A 72 19.06 8.72 -9.22
N THR A 73 20.24 8.12 -9.36
CA THR A 73 20.77 7.15 -8.38
C THR A 73 20.93 7.72 -6.97
N ASP A 74 21.04 9.04 -6.85
CA ASP A 74 21.02 9.74 -5.57
C ASP A 74 19.70 9.56 -4.80
N ASN A 75 18.58 9.37 -5.52
CA ASN A 75 17.25 9.23 -4.94
C ASN A 75 16.70 7.80 -5.04
N VAL A 76 17.04 7.04 -6.09
CA VAL A 76 16.56 5.67 -6.28
C VAL A 76 17.68 4.78 -6.80
N ARG A 77 18.10 3.80 -6.00
CA ARG A 77 19.17 2.86 -6.36
C ARG A 77 18.98 1.51 -5.68
N LEU A 78 19.71 0.50 -6.16
CA LEU A 78 19.84 -0.78 -5.45
C LEU A 78 21.18 -0.80 -4.73
N GLU A 79 21.17 -1.09 -3.43
CA GLU A 79 22.36 -1.08 -2.59
C GLU A 79 22.23 -2.12 -1.47
N GLY A 80 23.24 -3.00 -1.33
CA GLY A 80 23.27 -4.01 -0.28
C GLY A 80 22.12 -5.01 -0.30
N GLY A 81 21.56 -5.30 -1.50
CA GLY A 81 20.40 -6.18 -1.67
C GLY A 81 19.05 -5.52 -1.34
N ASN A 82 18.99 -4.19 -1.27
CA ASN A 82 17.76 -3.44 -1.02
C ASN A 82 17.53 -2.41 -2.10
N LEU A 83 16.25 -2.09 -2.35
CA LEU A 83 15.89 -0.82 -2.94
C LEU A 83 16.09 0.29 -1.89
N VAL A 84 16.80 1.33 -2.28
CA VAL A 84 16.97 2.56 -1.52
C VAL A 84 16.21 3.68 -2.21
N ILE A 85 15.18 4.19 -1.55
CA ILE A 85 14.54 5.46 -1.90
C ILE A 85 15.02 6.51 -0.89
N GLU A 86 15.74 7.51 -1.37
CA GLU A 86 16.43 8.49 -0.53
C GLU A 86 15.92 9.90 -0.79
N ALA A 87 15.39 10.52 0.26
CA ALA A 87 15.05 11.92 0.30
C ALA A 87 16.29 12.77 0.63
N ARG A 88 16.49 13.86 -0.10
CA ARG A 88 17.61 14.79 0.08
C ARG A 88 17.12 16.22 0.17
N ARG A 89 17.82 17.02 0.97
CA ARG A 89 17.67 18.48 0.99
C ARG A 89 18.62 19.09 -0.03
N GLU A 90 18.10 19.40 -1.21
CA GLU A 90 18.85 20.03 -2.29
C GLU A 90 17.91 20.84 -3.19
N SER A 91 18.41 21.92 -3.78
CA SER A 91 17.65 22.67 -4.77
C SER A 91 17.65 21.94 -6.11
N TYR A 92 16.49 21.50 -6.56
CA TYR A 92 16.34 20.78 -7.83
C TYR A 92 14.99 21.11 -8.48
N SER A 93 15.02 21.54 -9.74
CA SER A 93 13.80 21.84 -10.52
C SER A 93 12.78 22.76 -9.82
N GLY A 94 13.27 23.73 -9.03
CA GLY A 94 12.43 24.68 -8.29
C GLY A 94 11.93 24.19 -6.94
N MET A 95 12.21 22.94 -6.55
CA MET A 95 11.90 22.38 -5.24
C MET A 95 13.12 22.40 -4.32
N ALA A 96 12.89 22.36 -3.01
CA ALA A 96 13.93 22.38 -1.97
C ALA A 96 14.38 20.98 -1.51
N TYR A 97 13.68 19.96 -1.99
CA TYR A 97 13.95 18.56 -1.68
C TYR A 97 13.84 17.71 -2.95
N THR A 98 14.50 16.57 -2.94
CA THR A 98 14.33 15.52 -3.95
C THR A 98 14.04 14.20 -3.25
N SER A 99 13.36 13.30 -3.94
CA SER A 99 13.12 11.94 -3.46
C SER A 99 12.86 10.98 -4.62
N GLY A 100 12.39 9.77 -4.33
CA GLY A 100 12.01 8.76 -5.31
C GLY A 100 10.57 8.27 -5.14
N ARG A 101 9.91 8.03 -6.27
CA ARG A 101 8.66 7.28 -6.39
C ARG A 101 8.82 6.31 -7.56
N ILE A 102 8.48 5.04 -7.33
CA ILE A 102 8.46 4.02 -8.37
C ILE A 102 7.13 3.28 -8.35
N ASP A 103 6.72 2.76 -9.50
CA ASP A 103 5.47 2.03 -9.64
C ASP A 103 5.56 0.87 -10.65
N THR A 104 4.63 -0.08 -10.58
CA THR A 104 4.54 -1.18 -11.55
C THR A 104 3.49 -0.96 -12.63
N ARG A 105 3.01 0.29 -12.81
CA ARG A 105 1.88 0.62 -13.69
C ARG A 105 2.14 0.13 -15.11
N LEU A 106 1.15 -0.57 -15.68
CA LEU A 106 1.19 -1.20 -17.02
C LEU A 106 2.28 -2.27 -17.20
N LYS A 107 2.97 -2.69 -16.13
CA LYS A 107 4.01 -3.72 -16.14
C LYS A 107 3.61 -4.93 -15.31
N ARG A 108 3.08 -4.69 -14.11
CA ARG A 108 2.56 -5.72 -13.20
C ARG A 108 1.30 -5.18 -12.54
N ASP A 109 0.18 -5.82 -12.82
CA ASP A 109 -1.13 -5.51 -12.25
C ASP A 109 -1.74 -6.77 -11.64
N PHE A 110 -2.40 -6.62 -10.50
CA PHE A 110 -2.97 -7.73 -9.75
C PHE A 110 -4.36 -7.38 -9.22
N TYR A 111 -5.24 -8.37 -9.16
CA TYR A 111 -6.61 -8.21 -8.68
C TYR A 111 -7.26 -9.57 -8.38
N PRO A 112 -8.21 -9.63 -7.44
CA PRO A 112 -9.07 -10.80 -7.25
C PRO A 112 -9.81 -11.17 -8.53
N GLY A 113 -9.75 -12.44 -8.91
CA GLY A 113 -10.32 -12.98 -10.15
C GLY A 113 -9.32 -13.05 -11.32
N MET A 114 -8.07 -12.61 -11.14
CA MET A 114 -7.05 -12.74 -12.17
C MET A 114 -6.70 -14.21 -12.47
N SER A 115 -6.38 -14.48 -13.74
CA SER A 115 -5.93 -15.82 -14.18
C SER A 115 -4.41 -15.82 -14.40
N PHE A 116 -3.72 -16.76 -13.76
CA PHE A 116 -2.27 -16.96 -13.94
C PHE A 116 -1.92 -18.44 -13.82
N GLY A 117 -1.08 -18.96 -14.73
CA GLY A 117 -0.68 -20.38 -14.73
C GLY A 117 -1.85 -21.37 -14.81
N GLY A 118 -2.94 -21.01 -15.49
CA GLY A 118 -4.13 -21.86 -15.63
C GLY A 118 -5.04 -21.93 -14.40
N LYS A 119 -4.81 -21.08 -13.39
CA LYS A 119 -5.64 -20.97 -12.18
C LYS A 119 -6.23 -19.57 -12.05
N VAL A 120 -7.40 -19.47 -11.44
CA VAL A 120 -8.03 -18.20 -11.05
C VAL A 120 -7.73 -17.94 -9.58
N TYR A 121 -7.21 -16.76 -9.26
CA TYR A 121 -6.87 -16.37 -7.89
C TYR A 121 -7.91 -15.40 -7.36
N ASN A 122 -8.67 -15.83 -6.35
CA ASN A 122 -9.80 -15.05 -5.80
C ASN A 122 -9.38 -14.15 -4.63
N ARG A 123 -8.15 -14.30 -4.16
CA ARG A 123 -7.53 -13.42 -3.16
C ARG A 123 -6.06 -13.21 -3.51
N ILE A 124 -5.61 -11.96 -3.40
CA ILE A 124 -4.23 -11.54 -3.66
C ILE A 124 -3.64 -10.99 -2.35
N ARG A 125 -2.42 -11.38 -2.03
CA ARG A 125 -1.62 -10.80 -0.95
C ARG A 125 -0.52 -9.95 -1.56
N PHE A 126 -0.45 -8.69 -1.16
CA PHE A 126 0.67 -7.80 -1.43
C PHE A 126 1.45 -7.67 -0.12
N GLU A 127 2.76 -7.83 -0.18
CA GLU A 127 3.59 -7.80 1.01
C GLU A 127 4.96 -7.21 0.68
N ALA A 128 5.49 -6.38 1.57
CA ALA A 128 6.83 -5.82 1.45
C ALA A 128 7.51 -5.76 2.81
N LYS A 129 8.81 -6.05 2.83
CA LYS A 129 9.64 -5.86 4.02
C LYS A 129 10.40 -4.55 3.90
N ILE A 130 10.08 -3.62 4.79
CA ILE A 130 10.45 -2.21 4.67
C ILE A 130 11.06 -1.74 5.99
N ARG A 131 12.12 -0.93 5.89
CA ARG A 131 12.66 -0.14 6.99
C ARG A 131 12.47 1.34 6.69
N LEU A 132 11.77 2.02 7.58
CA LEU A 132 11.31 3.39 7.38
C LEU A 132 12.33 4.42 7.89
N PRO A 133 12.40 5.61 7.28
CA PRO A 133 13.12 6.74 7.86
C PRO A 133 12.39 7.24 9.11
N LYS A 134 12.98 8.20 9.83
CA LYS A 134 12.32 8.91 10.92
C LYS A 134 12.69 10.39 10.88
N GLY A 135 11.71 11.26 11.06
CA GLY A 135 11.92 12.71 11.13
C GLY A 135 10.70 13.48 10.69
N GLN A 136 10.49 14.66 11.29
CA GLN A 136 9.43 15.59 10.93
C GLN A 136 9.41 15.83 9.41
N GLY A 137 8.22 15.78 8.80
CA GLY A 137 8.02 15.94 7.37
C GLY A 137 8.32 14.71 6.53
N MET A 138 8.74 13.57 7.08
CA MET A 138 8.89 12.34 6.30
C MET A 138 7.54 11.62 6.16
N TRP A 139 7.21 11.17 4.95
CA TRP A 139 5.99 10.41 4.65
C TRP A 139 6.29 9.26 3.67
N PRO A 140 6.78 8.11 4.17
CA PRO A 140 6.91 6.90 3.36
C PRO A 140 5.56 6.24 3.09
N ALA A 141 5.41 5.66 1.89
CA ALA A 141 4.21 4.90 1.54
C ALA A 141 4.51 3.63 0.72
N PHE A 142 3.69 2.59 0.96
CA PHE A 142 3.53 1.40 0.13
C PHE A 142 2.04 1.19 -0.11
N TRP A 143 1.62 1.33 -1.36
CA TRP A 143 0.22 1.54 -1.71
C TRP A 143 -0.05 1.13 -3.15
N LEU A 144 -1.33 1.08 -3.50
CA LEU A 144 -1.81 0.57 -4.79
C LEU A 144 -2.79 1.55 -5.43
N LEU A 145 -2.70 1.69 -6.76
CA LEU A 145 -3.66 2.44 -7.58
C LEU A 145 -4.21 1.58 -8.74
N PRO A 146 -5.39 1.91 -9.27
CA PRO A 146 -5.99 1.23 -10.41
C PRO A 146 -5.15 1.46 -11.68
N SER A 147 -4.93 0.39 -12.46
CA SER A 147 -4.12 0.46 -13.67
C SER A 147 -4.90 1.00 -14.86
N ASN A 148 -4.42 2.11 -15.43
CA ASN A 148 -4.97 2.72 -16.64
C ASN A 148 -3.88 3.41 -17.46
N LYS A 149 -4.06 3.46 -18.78
CA LYS A 149 -3.16 4.17 -19.70
C LYS A 149 -3.45 5.68 -19.79
N ALA A 150 -4.66 6.10 -19.43
CA ALA A 150 -5.15 7.46 -19.69
C ALA A 150 -4.53 8.52 -18.76
N CYS A 151 -4.32 8.19 -17.49
CA CYS A 151 -3.75 9.09 -16.48
C CYS A 151 -3.20 8.29 -15.30
N ASP A 152 -2.41 8.97 -14.46
CA ASP A 152 -2.11 8.49 -13.11
C ASP A 152 -3.36 8.58 -12.22
N ALA A 153 -3.52 7.66 -11.27
CA ALA A 153 -4.67 7.60 -10.36
C ALA A 153 -6.04 7.60 -11.08
N CYS A 154 -6.15 6.87 -12.18
CA CYS A 154 -7.37 6.72 -12.96
C CYS A 154 -7.66 5.24 -13.21
N GLY A 155 -8.94 4.90 -13.36
CA GLY A 155 -9.35 3.52 -13.59
C GLY A 155 -10.69 3.42 -14.32
N PRO A 156 -11.36 2.26 -14.25
CA PRO A 156 -12.58 2.02 -15.00
C PRO A 156 -13.73 2.95 -14.57
N TYR A 157 -13.74 3.46 -13.34
CA TYR A 157 -14.86 4.25 -12.80
C TYR A 157 -14.62 5.76 -12.82
N GLY A 158 -13.46 6.19 -13.32
CA GLY A 158 -13.08 7.60 -13.39
C GLY A 158 -11.70 7.86 -12.79
N ALA A 159 -11.37 9.15 -12.64
CA ALA A 159 -10.21 9.55 -11.86
C ALA A 159 -10.44 9.25 -10.37
N TRP A 160 -9.37 9.24 -9.59
CA TRP A 160 -9.44 9.17 -8.13
C TRP A 160 -10.47 10.18 -7.57
N PRO A 161 -11.25 9.80 -6.54
CA PRO A 161 -11.21 8.53 -5.80
C PRO A 161 -12.14 7.45 -6.40
N TYR A 162 -12.81 7.72 -7.53
CA TYR A 162 -13.85 6.83 -8.07
C TYR A 162 -13.34 5.45 -8.43
N SER A 163 -12.07 5.33 -8.84
CA SER A 163 -11.47 4.03 -9.19
C SER A 163 -10.65 3.39 -8.08
N GLY A 164 -10.68 3.96 -6.87
CA GLY A 164 -10.08 3.37 -5.68
C GLY A 164 -8.60 3.68 -5.48
N GLU A 165 -8.15 3.46 -4.25
CA GLU A 165 -6.76 3.49 -3.77
C GLU A 165 -6.68 2.55 -2.57
N ILE A 166 -5.55 1.84 -2.42
CA ILE A 166 -5.30 0.93 -1.29
C ILE A 166 -3.94 1.25 -0.70
N ASP A 167 -3.94 1.91 0.44
CA ASP A 167 -2.73 2.25 1.20
C ASP A 167 -2.45 1.14 2.19
N ILE A 168 -1.41 0.35 1.91
CA ILE A 168 -1.00 -0.78 2.75
C ILE A 168 -0.20 -0.27 3.94
N LEU A 169 0.67 0.70 3.68
CA LEU A 169 1.47 1.39 4.68
C LEU A 169 1.52 2.87 4.33
N GLU A 170 1.07 3.68 5.27
CA GLU A 170 1.48 5.07 5.41
C GLU A 170 1.86 5.34 6.86
N THR A 171 2.88 6.16 7.03
CA THR A 171 3.23 6.73 8.32
C THR A 171 3.88 8.08 8.12
N ILE A 172 3.93 8.89 9.18
CA ILE A 172 4.46 10.24 9.11
C ILE A 172 5.36 10.53 10.30
N ASN A 173 6.29 11.47 10.10
CA ASN A 173 7.07 12.11 11.16
C ASN A 173 7.88 11.12 12.01
N ASP A 174 7.39 10.76 13.19
CA ASP A 174 8.11 9.96 14.17
C ASP A 174 7.92 8.45 13.98
N MET A 175 7.13 8.03 12.99
CA MET A 175 6.77 6.65 12.67
C MET A 175 6.14 5.89 13.85
N SER A 176 5.41 6.60 14.71
CA SER A 176 4.72 6.01 15.86
C SER A 176 3.39 5.36 15.51
N THR A 177 2.82 5.67 14.34
CA THR A 177 1.49 5.24 13.93
C THR A 177 1.50 4.79 12.47
N LEU A 178 0.99 3.57 12.23
CA LEU A 178 0.71 3.03 10.91
C LEU A 178 -0.74 3.30 10.55
N TYR A 179 -0.94 3.80 9.34
CA TYR A 179 -2.23 3.96 8.71
C TYR A 179 -2.32 3.02 7.51
N SER A 180 -3.43 2.30 7.42
CA SER A 180 -3.83 1.62 6.19
C SER A 180 -5.21 2.09 5.81
N THR A 181 -5.34 2.58 4.59
CA THR A 181 -6.54 3.26 4.14
C THR A 181 -7.00 2.67 2.82
N ILE A 182 -8.31 2.59 2.62
CA ILE A 182 -8.86 2.53 1.26
C ILE A 182 -9.60 3.83 0.99
N HIS A 183 -9.32 4.45 -0.15
CA HIS A 183 -10.06 5.60 -0.64
C HIS A 183 -10.93 5.18 -1.81
N TYR A 184 -12.19 5.62 -1.82
CA TYR A 184 -13.14 5.21 -2.85
C TYR A 184 -14.30 6.20 -2.97
N GLY A 185 -15.21 5.92 -3.90
CA GLY A 185 -16.48 6.62 -3.98
C GLY A 185 -16.41 7.91 -4.78
N TYR A 186 -17.33 8.81 -4.50
CA TYR A 186 -17.51 10.03 -5.26
C TYR A 186 -16.99 11.25 -4.52
N LEU A 187 -16.69 12.30 -5.28
CA LEU A 187 -16.42 13.63 -4.75
C LEU A 187 -17.72 14.37 -4.54
N THR A 188 -17.99 14.85 -3.32
CA THR A 188 -19.15 15.70 -3.06
C THR A 188 -18.90 17.11 -3.61
N TYR A 189 -19.75 17.55 -4.55
CA TYR A 189 -19.65 18.88 -5.17
C TYR A 189 -19.77 19.99 -4.11
N GLY A 190 -18.77 20.89 -4.05
CA GLY A 190 -18.74 22.01 -3.10
C GLY A 190 -17.89 21.77 -1.84
N THR A 191 -17.43 20.54 -1.62
CA THR A 191 -16.38 20.20 -0.63
C THR A 191 -15.13 19.77 -1.38
N TRP A 192 -14.13 20.64 -1.44
CA TRP A 192 -12.81 20.26 -1.95
C TRP A 192 -12.27 19.13 -1.05
N GLY A 193 -12.14 17.93 -1.60
CA GLY A 193 -11.39 16.82 -0.99
C GLY A 193 -12.13 15.93 0.01
N TRP A 194 -13.46 15.98 0.13
CA TRP A 194 -14.18 14.95 0.89
C TRP A 194 -14.65 13.81 0.00
N HIS A 195 -14.21 12.61 0.35
CA HIS A 195 -14.61 11.34 -0.24
C HIS A 195 -14.68 10.26 0.85
N PRO A 196 -15.46 9.19 0.63
CA PRO A 196 -15.44 8.03 1.48
C PRO A 196 -14.03 7.41 1.60
N SER A 197 -13.67 7.03 2.81
CA SER A 197 -12.49 6.21 3.09
C SER A 197 -12.71 5.35 4.33
N ASN A 198 -12.02 4.22 4.36
CA ASN A 198 -12.01 3.29 5.48
C ASN A 198 -10.57 3.17 5.96
N GLN A 199 -10.29 3.66 7.17
CA GLN A 199 -8.93 3.72 7.71
C GLN A 199 -8.78 2.85 8.95
N GLY A 200 -7.74 2.02 8.93
CA GLY A 200 -7.19 1.32 10.07
C GLY A 200 -6.02 2.09 10.67
N VAL A 201 -5.90 2.03 11.99
CA VAL A 201 -4.80 2.66 12.73
C VAL A 201 -4.14 1.62 13.63
N PHE A 202 -2.83 1.46 13.49
CA PHE A 202 -2.02 0.64 14.36
C PHE A 202 -0.96 1.49 15.07
N LYS A 203 -0.97 1.44 16.40
CA LYS A 203 -0.03 2.16 17.26
C LYS A 203 0.68 1.16 18.18
N PRO A 204 1.90 0.70 17.85
CA PRO A 204 2.61 -0.23 18.70
C PRO A 204 2.92 0.40 20.08
N ALA A 205 2.70 -0.35 21.14
CA ALA A 205 2.91 0.12 22.52
C ALA A 205 4.39 0.04 22.96
N THR A 206 5.15 -0.88 22.38
CA THR A 206 6.48 -1.27 22.87
C THR A 206 7.62 -0.97 21.91
N PHE A 207 7.33 -0.60 20.67
CA PHE A 207 8.31 -0.30 19.63
C PHE A 207 7.83 0.84 18.72
N ASN A 208 8.70 1.27 17.81
CA ASN A 208 8.42 2.30 16.81
C ASN A 208 8.64 1.69 15.42
N LEU A 209 7.88 2.11 14.41
CA LEU A 209 7.96 1.54 13.06
C LEU A 209 9.19 2.06 12.28
N GLY A 210 9.81 3.14 12.75
CA GLY A 210 10.98 3.75 12.14
C GLY A 210 12.27 3.02 12.49
N LEU A 211 13.20 2.98 11.53
CA LEU A 211 14.56 2.45 11.67
C LEU A 211 14.69 0.94 11.94
N GLU A 212 13.57 0.22 12.08
CA GLU A 212 13.51 -1.25 12.17
C GLU A 212 12.87 -1.84 10.91
N TRP A 213 13.13 -3.12 10.66
CA TRP A 213 12.52 -3.84 9.54
C TRP A 213 11.20 -4.44 9.97
N HIS A 214 10.15 -4.09 9.25
CA HIS A 214 8.82 -4.67 9.42
C HIS A 214 8.29 -5.19 8.11
N THR A 215 7.37 -6.15 8.18
CA THR A 215 6.66 -6.67 7.02
C THR A 215 5.26 -6.09 7.00
N TYR A 216 4.92 -5.35 5.95
CA TYR A 216 3.60 -4.74 5.77
C TYR A 216 2.86 -5.50 4.68
N ALA A 217 1.60 -5.83 4.92
CA ALA A 217 0.82 -6.59 3.95
C ALA A 217 -0.64 -6.15 3.88
N ALA A 218 -1.21 -6.35 2.69
CA ALA A 218 -2.66 -6.37 2.50
C ALA A 218 -3.06 -7.67 1.79
N GLU A 219 -4.03 -8.38 2.35
CA GLU A 219 -4.76 -9.41 1.63
C GLU A 219 -6.06 -8.84 1.11
N TRP A 220 -6.30 -8.98 -0.19
CA TRP A 220 -7.45 -8.43 -0.88
C TRP A 220 -8.21 -9.53 -1.60
N SER A 221 -9.49 -9.66 -1.28
CA SER A 221 -10.48 -10.46 -1.98
C SER A 221 -11.59 -9.55 -2.52
N ALA A 222 -12.46 -10.06 -3.40
CA ALA A 222 -13.54 -9.25 -3.95
C ALA A 222 -14.43 -8.58 -2.89
N GLY A 223 -14.65 -9.25 -1.75
CA GLY A 223 -15.57 -8.77 -0.71
C GLY A 223 -14.92 -8.21 0.56
N GLN A 224 -13.63 -8.48 0.80
CA GLN A 224 -12.94 -8.11 2.04
C GLN A 224 -11.46 -7.81 1.81
N MET A 225 -10.91 -6.94 2.65
CA MET A 225 -9.48 -6.68 2.75
C MET A 225 -9.01 -6.78 4.21
N TRP A 226 -7.79 -7.31 4.39
CA TRP A 226 -7.11 -7.44 5.68
C TRP A 226 -5.76 -6.75 5.58
N PHE A 227 -5.44 -5.89 6.55
CA PHE A 227 -4.17 -5.19 6.64
C PHE A 227 -3.37 -5.71 7.83
N GLU A 228 -2.08 -5.96 7.59
CA GLU A 228 -1.19 -6.63 8.51
C GLU A 228 0.13 -5.88 8.66
N VAL A 229 0.69 -5.96 9.87
CA VAL A 229 2.09 -5.67 10.15
C VAL A 229 2.70 -6.85 10.90
N ASP A 230 3.86 -7.32 10.44
CA ASP A 230 4.58 -8.49 10.97
C ASP A 230 3.73 -9.77 11.08
N GLY A 231 2.79 -9.93 10.15
CA GLY A 231 1.86 -11.07 10.09
C GLY A 231 0.72 -11.00 11.10
N VAL A 232 0.51 -9.86 11.76
CA VAL A 232 -0.63 -9.60 12.65
C VAL A 232 -1.63 -8.69 11.93
N THR A 233 -2.83 -9.19 11.68
CA THR A 233 -3.93 -8.38 11.17
C THR A 233 -4.37 -7.37 12.23
N PHE A 234 -4.33 -6.08 11.90
CA PHE A 234 -4.78 -5.00 12.79
C PHE A 234 -6.03 -4.29 12.26
N TYR A 235 -6.34 -4.43 10.98
CA TYR A 235 -7.51 -3.80 10.37
C TYR A 235 -8.12 -4.66 9.28
N THR A 236 -9.45 -4.60 9.20
CA THR A 236 -10.25 -5.30 8.18
C THR A 236 -11.37 -4.40 7.71
N THR A 237 -11.68 -4.44 6.42
CA THR A 237 -12.81 -3.73 5.83
C THR A 237 -13.52 -4.60 4.81
N HIS A 238 -14.76 -4.27 4.45
CA HIS A 238 -15.63 -5.08 3.60
C HIS A 238 -16.38 -4.26 2.55
N SER A 239 -16.70 -4.93 1.44
CA SER A 239 -17.50 -4.41 0.33
C SER A 239 -18.96 -4.23 0.69
N HIS A 240 -19.64 -3.37 -0.07
CA HIS A 240 -21.09 -3.25 -0.03
C HIS A 240 -21.83 -4.55 -0.38
N ALA A 241 -21.17 -5.49 -1.08
CA ALA A 241 -21.73 -6.83 -1.33
C ALA A 241 -21.95 -7.66 -0.07
N LEU A 242 -21.23 -7.37 1.02
CA LEU A 242 -21.36 -8.09 2.29
C LEU A 242 -22.28 -7.38 3.29
N ALA A 243 -22.26 -6.04 3.31
CA ALA A 243 -23.17 -5.23 4.12
C ALA A 243 -23.25 -3.80 3.58
N ASP A 244 -24.41 -3.14 3.73
CA ASP A 244 -24.71 -1.83 3.13
C ASP A 244 -23.71 -0.72 3.48
N ASN A 245 -23.05 -0.82 4.64
CA ASN A 245 -22.04 0.13 5.10
C ASN A 245 -20.61 -0.15 4.57
N GLY A 246 -20.45 -1.14 3.69
CA GLY A 246 -19.19 -1.45 3.05
C GLY A 246 -18.80 -0.46 1.95
N TRP A 247 -17.60 -0.62 1.40
CA TRP A 247 -17.14 0.24 0.32
C TRP A 247 -18.01 0.09 -0.94
N TRP A 248 -18.23 1.20 -1.63
CA TRP A 248 -18.90 1.24 -2.93
C TRP A 248 -18.57 2.56 -3.66
N THR A 249 -18.59 2.53 -4.99
CA THR A 249 -18.46 3.74 -5.81
C THR A 249 -19.54 3.89 -6.87
N SER A 250 -19.85 5.14 -7.21
CA SER A 250 -20.49 5.48 -8.48
C SER A 250 -19.44 5.54 -9.61
N SER A 251 -19.88 5.65 -10.87
CA SER A 251 -18.98 5.77 -12.02
C SER A 251 -19.10 7.16 -12.66
N GLN A 252 -17.96 7.78 -12.96
CA GLN A 252 -17.85 8.96 -13.82
C GLN A 252 -17.73 8.61 -15.30
N THR A 253 -17.66 7.32 -15.64
CA THR A 253 -17.51 6.83 -17.01
C THR A 253 -18.76 6.07 -17.43
N ALA A 254 -18.76 5.54 -18.66
CA ALA A 254 -19.82 4.64 -19.13
C ALA A 254 -19.73 3.22 -18.52
N ASN A 255 -18.68 2.90 -17.76
CA ASN A 255 -18.54 1.58 -17.14
C ASN A 255 -19.53 1.43 -15.97
N PRO A 256 -20.28 0.31 -15.90
CA PRO A 256 -21.22 0.05 -14.82
C PRO A 256 -20.49 -0.30 -13.53
N THR A 257 -21.03 0.11 -12.38
CA THR A 257 -20.54 -0.30 -11.06
C THR A 257 -21.30 -1.51 -10.53
N GLY A 258 -20.62 -2.32 -9.71
CA GLY A 258 -21.18 -3.43 -8.97
C GLY A 258 -20.99 -3.25 -7.46
N PRO A 259 -21.42 -4.22 -6.65
CA PRO A 259 -21.35 -4.11 -5.19
C PRO A 259 -19.93 -4.24 -4.62
N ASN A 260 -18.94 -4.63 -5.44
CA ASN A 260 -17.52 -4.67 -5.05
C ASN A 260 -16.70 -3.49 -5.60
N SER A 261 -17.29 -2.66 -6.47
CA SER A 261 -16.58 -1.52 -7.05
C SER A 261 -16.18 -0.50 -5.97
N PRO A 262 -14.99 0.13 -6.05
CA PRO A 262 -14.05 0.10 -7.17
C PRO A 262 -12.99 -1.01 -7.12
N PHE A 263 -13.01 -1.83 -6.07
CA PHE A 263 -11.97 -2.84 -5.84
C PHE A 263 -12.30 -4.17 -6.54
N ASP A 264 -12.60 -4.06 -7.82
CA ASP A 264 -12.93 -5.12 -8.78
C ASP A 264 -12.20 -4.92 -10.13
N ALA A 265 -11.11 -4.15 -10.13
CA ALA A 265 -10.26 -3.83 -11.28
C ALA A 265 -8.77 -4.14 -11.02
N PRO A 266 -7.89 -4.19 -12.04
CA PRO A 266 -6.45 -4.37 -11.84
C PRO A 266 -5.79 -3.19 -11.11
N PHE A 267 -4.96 -3.48 -10.10
CA PHE A 267 -4.16 -2.48 -9.38
C PHE A 267 -2.65 -2.76 -9.50
N TYR A 268 -1.84 -1.71 -9.48
CA TYR A 268 -0.38 -1.76 -9.51
C TYR A 268 0.23 -1.27 -8.19
N VAL A 269 1.47 -1.69 -7.92
CA VAL A 269 2.21 -1.32 -6.70
C VAL A 269 2.91 0.02 -6.87
N ILE A 270 2.95 0.81 -5.80
CA ILE A 270 3.69 2.07 -5.68
C ILE A 270 4.51 2.06 -4.39
N LEU A 271 5.75 2.55 -4.50
CA LEU A 271 6.64 2.84 -3.37
C LEU A 271 7.17 4.26 -3.50
N ASN A 272 7.09 5.06 -2.44
CA ASN A 272 7.69 6.39 -2.40
C ASN A 272 8.06 6.83 -0.99
N LEU A 273 8.89 7.87 -0.94
CA LEU A 273 9.17 8.64 0.26
C LEU A 273 8.88 10.12 -0.03
N ALA A 274 7.70 10.59 0.36
CA ALA A 274 7.33 12.00 0.27
C ALA A 274 8.03 12.83 1.36
N VAL A 275 8.18 14.13 1.10
CA VAL A 275 8.78 15.11 2.02
C VAL A 275 7.84 16.30 2.17
N GLY A 276 7.28 16.51 3.36
CA GLY A 276 6.28 17.53 3.60
C GLY A 276 4.90 17.11 3.10
N GLY A 277 4.06 18.09 2.82
CA GLY A 277 2.63 17.89 2.55
C GLY A 277 1.74 18.35 3.69
N ASP A 278 0.45 18.47 3.40
CA ASP A 278 -0.55 18.97 4.36
C ASP A 278 -0.64 18.12 5.63
N TRP A 279 -0.36 16.82 5.52
CA TRP A 279 -0.50 15.87 6.62
C TRP A 279 0.73 15.79 7.55
N PRO A 280 1.95 15.48 7.07
CA PRO A 280 3.11 15.45 7.95
C PRO A 280 3.55 16.87 8.36
N GLY A 281 3.24 17.91 7.57
CA GLY A 281 3.83 19.24 7.71
C GLY A 281 5.25 19.30 7.15
N PRO A 282 5.85 20.50 6.98
CA PRO A 282 7.19 20.62 6.40
C PRO A 282 8.26 19.99 7.32
N PRO A 283 9.41 19.57 6.75
CA PRO A 283 10.61 19.31 7.53
C PRO A 283 11.03 20.52 8.37
N ASP A 284 11.63 20.27 9.54
CA ASP A 284 12.17 21.30 10.42
C ASP A 284 13.66 21.09 10.73
N ALA A 285 14.21 21.82 11.69
CA ALA A 285 15.62 21.72 12.06
C ALA A 285 16.01 20.35 12.68
N SER A 286 15.03 19.54 13.10
CA SER A 286 15.24 18.19 13.63
C SER A 286 15.25 17.12 12.55
N THR A 287 14.76 17.43 11.34
CA THR A 287 14.72 16.47 10.23
C THR A 287 16.12 16.19 9.69
N ALA A 288 16.60 14.97 9.88
CA ALA A 288 17.88 14.53 9.35
C ALA A 288 17.77 14.20 7.84
N PHE A 289 18.73 14.70 7.06
CA PHE A 289 18.92 14.34 5.66
C PHE A 289 20.37 13.85 5.44
N PRO A 290 20.61 12.89 4.53
CA PRO A 290 19.59 12.15 3.75
C PRO A 290 18.73 11.24 4.62
N ALA A 291 17.47 11.04 4.22
CA ALA A 291 16.53 10.12 4.85
C ALA A 291 16.20 8.99 3.88
N GLN A 292 16.20 7.75 4.35
CA GLN A 292 16.07 6.58 3.49
C GLN A 292 14.89 5.71 3.87
N LEU A 293 14.08 5.39 2.86
CA LEU A 293 13.17 4.25 2.85
C LEU A 293 13.92 3.07 2.21
N LEU A 294 14.10 1.99 2.97
CA LEU A 294 14.76 0.78 2.50
C LEU A 294 13.72 -0.32 2.30
N VAL A 295 13.76 -1.01 1.17
CA VAL A 295 12.88 -2.13 0.87
C VAL A 295 13.74 -3.35 0.53
N ASP A 296 13.61 -4.41 1.33
CA ASP A 296 14.33 -5.67 1.17
C ASP A 296 13.72 -6.47 0.01
N TRP A 297 12.38 -6.57 -0.01
CA TRP A 297 11.64 -7.20 -1.09
C TRP A 297 10.21 -6.72 -1.17
N VAL A 298 9.61 -6.90 -2.34
CA VAL A 298 8.16 -6.84 -2.58
C VAL A 298 7.72 -8.19 -3.15
N ARG A 299 6.65 -8.76 -2.62
CA ARG A 299 6.08 -10.02 -3.07
C ARG A 299 4.58 -9.90 -3.25
N VAL A 300 4.07 -10.51 -4.30
CA VAL A 300 2.64 -10.65 -4.57
C VAL A 300 2.31 -12.12 -4.74
N SER A 301 1.38 -12.61 -3.92
CA SER A 301 0.95 -14.01 -3.93
C SER A 301 -0.56 -14.12 -4.14
N GLY A 302 -1.00 -15.26 -4.66
CA GLY A 302 -2.42 -15.53 -4.91
C GLY A 302 -2.91 -16.79 -4.19
N TYR A 303 -4.18 -16.75 -3.78
CA TYR A 303 -4.93 -17.90 -3.29
C TYR A 303 -6.05 -18.25 -4.26
N VAL A 304 -6.21 -19.54 -4.56
CA VAL A 304 -7.28 -20.08 -5.41
C VAL A 304 -8.54 -20.26 -4.59
#